data_AF-A0A4R1YH47-F1
#
_entry.id   AF-A0A4R1YH47-F1
#
_cell.length_a   1.000
_cell.length_b   1.000
_cell.length_c   1.000
_cell.angle_alpha   90.00
_cell.angle_beta   90.00
_cell.angle_gamma   90.00
#
_symmetry.space_group_name_H-M   'P 1'
#
loop_
_entity.id
_entity.type
_entity.pdbx_description
1 polymer ?
#
loop_
_entity_poly.entity_id
_entity_poly.type
_entity_poly.pdbx_seq_one_letter_code
_entity_poly.pdbx_strand_id
1 'polypeptide(L)' 'MTKMIVDTAKPLGITVHDHISIGKDGHASLKGLRLT' A
#
# COMPACT_ATOMS: atom_id res chain seq x y z
N MET A 1 -4.24 8.41 2.66
CA MET A 1 -4.48 7.20 3.51
C MET A 1 -3.23 6.32 3.59
N THR A 2 -2.75 5.76 2.47
CA THR A 2 -1.65 4.77 2.45
C THR A 2 -0.38 5.23 3.17
N LYS A 3 0.04 6.49 2.95
CA LYS A 3 1.22 7.04 3.64
C LYS A 3 1.07 7.07 5.17
N MET A 4 -0.10 7.41 5.70
CA MET A 4 -0.35 7.35 7.15
C MET A 4 -0.23 5.92 7.67
N ILE A 5 -0.75 4.93 6.94
CA ILE A 5 -0.65 3.52 7.35
C ILE A 5 0.81 3.07 7.38
N VAL A 6 1.59 3.40 6.34
CA VAL A 6 3.04 3.10 6.27
C VAL A 6 3.80 3.76 7.41
N ASP A 7 3.54 5.04 7.65
CA ASP A 7 4.23 5.80 8.69
C ASP A 7 3.89 5.28 10.10
N THR A 8 2.65 4.84 10.34
CA THR A 8 2.23 4.19 11.60
C THR A 8 2.82 2.79 11.78
N ALA A 9 3.01 2.02 10.70
CA ALA A 9 3.57 0.66 10.77
C ALA A 9 5.08 0.65 11.05
N LYS A 10 5.79 1.69 10.62
CA LYS A 10 7.25 1.83 10.73
C LYS A 10 7.81 1.66 12.16
N PRO A 11 7.32 2.35 13.20
CA PRO A 11 7.83 2.17 14.58
C PRO A 11 7.50 0.77 15.16
N LEU A 12 6.53 0.06 14.59
CA LEU A 12 6.17 -1.30 15.01
C LEU A 12 7.05 -2.37 14.33
N GLY A 13 7.99 -1.97 13.46
CA GLY A 13 8.79 -2.89 12.66
C GLY A 13 7.99 -3.65 11.60
N ILE A 14 6.79 -3.17 11.26
CA ILE A 14 5.90 -3.82 10.30
C ILE A 14 6.13 -3.20 8.92
N THR A 15 6.43 -4.04 7.92
CA THR A 15 6.61 -3.61 6.53
C THR A 15 5.29 -3.72 5.78
N VAL A 16 4.87 -2.63 5.12
CA VAL A 16 3.76 -2.65 4.16
C VAL A 16 4.33 -2.95 2.78
N HIS A 17 4.01 -4.13 2.25
CA HIS A 17 4.61 -4.59 0.99
C HIS A 17 3.99 -3.95 -0.25
N ASP A 18 2.68 -3.75 -0.23
CA ASP A 18 1.93 -3.11 -1.30
C ASP A 18 0.56 -2.67 -0.79
N HIS A 19 -0.04 -1.69 -1.46
CA HIS A 19 -1.45 -1.35 -1.32
C HIS A 19 -2.12 -1.68 -2.65
N ILE A 20 -3.04 -2.65 -2.62
CA ILE A 20 -3.74 -3.10 -3.82
C ILE A 20 -5.21 -2.67 -3.71
N SER A 21 -5.69 -1.95 -4.72
CA SER A 21 -7.12 -1.64 -4.87
C SER A 21 -7.76 -2.61 -5.85
N ILE A 22 -8.79 -3.33 -5.41
CA ILE A 22 -9.50 -4.35 -6.21
C ILE A 22 -10.79 -3.77 -6.77
N GLY A 23 -11.08 -4.04 -8.05
CA GLY A 23 -12.34 -3.73 -8.73
C GLY A 23 -12.88 -4.95 -9.47
N LYS A 24 -14.06 -4.79 -10.10
CA LYS A 24 -14.75 -5.88 -10.82
C LYS A 24 -13.86 -6.56 -11.87
N ASP A 25 -13.06 -5.79 -12.60
CA ASP A 25 -12.30 -6.25 -13.76
C ASP A 25 -10.79 -6.40 -13.46
N GLY A 26 -10.38 -6.32 -12.19
CA GLY A 26 -8.97 -6.52 -11.82
C GLY A 26 -8.53 -5.72 -10.60
N HIS A 27 -7.27 -5.32 -10.59
CA HIS A 27 -6.68 -4.59 -9.49
C HIS A 27 -5.61 -3.59 -9.93
N ALA A 28 -5.39 -2.59 -9.09
CA ALA A 28 -4.27 -1.65 -9.21
C ALA A 28 -3.33 -1.85 -8.02
N SER A 29 -2.05 -2.13 -8.31
CA SER A 29 -0.97 -2.13 -7.33
C SER A 29 -0.37 -0.74 -7.26
N LEU A 30 -0.42 -0.11 -6.08
CA LEU A 30 0.16 1.21 -5.91
C LEU A 30 1.69 1.16 -5.98
N LYS A 31 2.31 0.06 -5.51
CA LYS A 31 3.75 -0.16 -5.69
C LYS A 31 4.13 -0.35 -7.15
N GLY A 32 3.36 -1.13 -7.90
CA GLY A 32 3.55 -1.34 -9.34
C GLY A 32 3.44 -0.04 -10.14
N LEU A 33 2.59 0.88 -9.68
CA LEU A 33 2.43 2.23 -10.24
C LEU A 33 3.43 3.25 -9.68
N ARG A 34 4.33 2.86 -8.75
CA ARG A 34 5.33 3.72 -8.09
C ARG A 34 4.71 4.90 -7.31
N LEU A 35 3.56 4.66 -6.67
CA LEU A 35 2.81 5.66 -5.90
C LEU A 35 2.98 5.51 -4.38
N THR A 36 3.78 4.55 -3.93
CA THR A 36 4.05 4.21 -2.53
C THR A 36 5.52 4.07 -2.25
#